data_AF-A0A2C6BFG0-F1
#
_entry.id   AF-A0A2C6BFG0-F1
#
_cell.length_a   1.000
_cell.length_b   1.000
_cell.length_c   1.000
_cell.angle_alpha   90.00
_cell.angle_beta   90.00
_cell.angle_gamma   90.00
#
_symmetry.space_group_name_H-M   'P 1'
#
loop_
_entity.id
_entity.type
_entity.pdbx_description
1 polymer ?
#
loop_
_entity_poly.entity_id
_entity_poly.type
_entity_poly.pdbx_seq_one_letter_code
_entity_poly.pdbx_strand_id
1 'polypeptide(L)' 'MWVCKKCGGTEFYERVTGGYEEYSGYDKQGNPLELEESNYETEVECKKCGNYANHVSQIADWEEE' A
#
# COMPACT_ATOMS: atom_id res chain seq x y z
N MET A 1 -3.01 0.37 11.75
CA MET A 1 -3.06 -0.38 10.48
C MET A 1 -3.74 0.45 9.40
N TRP A 2 -3.35 0.28 8.13
CA TRP A 2 -4.01 0.98 7.02
C TRP A 2 -5.34 0.32 6.66
N VAL A 3 -6.38 1.15 6.47
CA VAL A 3 -7.74 0.74 6.13
C VAL A 3 -8.19 1.49 4.87
N CYS A 4 -8.52 0.76 3.82
CA CYS A 4 -8.90 1.36 2.54
C CYS A 4 -10.18 2.20 2.66
N LYS A 5 -10.10 3.47 2.27
CA LYS A 5 -11.20 4.45 2.26
C LYS A 5 -12.42 4.00 1.47
N LYS A 6 -12.21 3.14 0.46
CA LYS A 6 -13.26 2.70 -0.47
C LYS A 6 -14.02 1.46 0.00
N CYS A 7 -13.36 0.54 0.70
CA CYS A 7 -13.94 -0.79 0.97
C CYS A 7 -13.64 -1.38 2.36
N GLY A 8 -12.91 -0.65 3.21
CA GLY A 8 -12.44 -1.12 4.52
C GLY A 8 -11.46 -2.28 4.45
N GLY A 9 -10.89 -2.59 3.28
CA GLY A 9 -9.87 -3.64 3.13
C GLY A 9 -8.55 -3.20 3.75
N THR A 10 -7.83 -4.16 4.33
CA THR A 10 -6.60 -3.92 5.11
C THR A 10 -5.36 -4.48 4.43
N GLU A 11 -5.56 -5.16 3.29
CA GLU A 11 -4.49 -5.77 2.50
C GLU A 11 -4.22 -4.97 1.24
N PHE A 12 -2.93 -4.75 0.97
CA PHE A 12 -2.43 -3.94 -0.15
C PHE A 12 -1.24 -4.65 -0.81
N TYR A 13 -0.95 -4.32 -2.07
CA TYR A 13 0.30 -4.67 -2.76
C TYR A 13 0.88 -3.42 -3.41
N GLU A 14 2.14 -3.44 -3.81
CA GLU A 14 2.64 -2.46 -4.77
C GLU A 14 2.68 -3.02 -6.18
N ARG A 15 2.27 -2.18 -7.12
CA ARG A 15 2.57 -2.32 -8.53
C ARG A 15 3.94 -1.74 -8.80
N VAL A 16 4.77 -2.53 -9.46
CA VAL A 16 6.02 -2.11 -10.05
C VAL A 16 5.88 -2.18 -11.57
N THR A 17 6.64 -1.36 -12.30
CA THR A 17 6.67 -1.47 -13.77
C THR A 17 7.20 -2.86 -14.15
N GLY A 18 6.32 -3.75 -14.63
CA GLY A 18 6.66 -5.13 -14.98
C GLY A 18 6.11 -6.21 -14.04
N GLY A 19 5.33 -5.87 -13.00
CA GLY A 19 4.72 -6.87 -12.13
C GLY A 19 4.08 -6.32 -10.85
N TYR A 20 3.97 -7.19 -9.85
CA TYR A 20 3.51 -6.86 -8.51
C TYR A 20 4.56 -7.34 -7.51
N GLU A 21 4.86 -6.50 -6.52
CA GLU A 21 5.63 -6.91 -5.35
C GLU A 21 4.68 -6.91 -4.14
N GLU A 22 4.70 -8.02 -3.40
CA GLU A 22 3.95 -8.14 -2.15
C GLU A 22 4.87 -7.79 -0.99
N TYR A 23 4.48 -6.77 -0.21
CA TYR A 23 5.16 -6.41 1.03
C TYR A 23 4.36 -6.86 2.24
N SER A 24 5.06 -7.10 3.35
CA SER A 24 4.46 -7.51 4.62
C SER A 24 3.58 -6.42 5.25
N GLY A 25 3.72 -5.16 4.80
CA GLY A 25 2.86 -4.05 5.19
C GLY A 25 3.56 -2.70 5.09
N TYR A 26 2.86 -1.68 5.57
CA TYR A 26 3.36 -0.30 5.63
C TYR A 26 3.34 0.19 7.07
N ASP A 27 4.33 1.00 7.44
CA ASP A 27 4.35 1.73 8.71
C ASP A 27 3.28 2.84 8.73
N LYS A 28 3.16 3.54 9.87
CA LYS A 28 2.20 4.63 10.05
C LYS A 28 2.48 5.86 9.17
N GLN A 29 3.71 6.02 8.68
CA GLN A 29 4.06 7.08 7.73
C GLN A 29 3.71 6.67 6.30
N GLY A 30 3.45 5.39 6.06
CA GLY A 30 3.16 4.83 4.75
C GLY A 30 4.39 4.26 4.04
N ASN A 31 5.50 4.06 4.74
CA ASN A 31 6.69 3.42 4.17
C ASN A 31 6.56 1.90 4.24
N PRO A 32 6.99 1.15 3.21
CA PRO A 32 7.06 -0.31 3.25
C PRO A 32 7.97 -0.83 4.37
N LEU A 33 7.57 -1.87 5.10
CA LEU A 33 8.32 -2.40 6.25
C LEU A 33 9.53 -3.28 5.90
N GLU A 34 9.61 -3.82 4.68
CA GLU A 34 10.62 -4.85 4.29
C GLU A 34 11.46 -4.51 3.06
N LEU A 35 11.52 -3.25 2.63
CA LEU A 35 12.38 -2.82 1.53
C LEU A 35 13.57 -1.97 2.00
N GLU A 36 14.77 -2.31 1.50
CA GLU A 36 15.78 -1.29 1.21
C GLU A 36 15.26 -0.41 0.08
N GLU A 37 15.40 0.92 0.19
CA GLU A 37 14.93 1.92 -0.79
C GLU A 37 15.14 1.43 -2.23
N SER A 38 14.06 1.01 -2.89
CA SER A 38 14.10 0.66 -4.30
C SER A 38 13.84 1.93 -5.11
N ASN A 39 14.70 2.22 -6.09
CA ASN A 39 14.59 3.42 -6.93
C ASN A 39 13.45 3.33 -7.97
N TYR A 40 12.47 2.45 -7.77
CA TYR A 40 11.38 2.24 -8.71
C TYR A 40 10.17 3.06 -8.31
N GLU A 41 9.49 3.66 -9.29
CA GLU A 41 8.17 4.24 -9.06
C GLU A 41 7.18 3.10 -8.83
N THR A 42 6.58 3.07 -7.64
CA THR A 42 5.60 2.07 -7.23
C THR A 42 4.24 2.70 -6.94
N GLU A 43 3.18 1.95 -7.21
CA GLU A 43 1.80 2.32 -6.86
C GLU A 43 1.26 1.35 -5.81
N VAL A 44 0.69 1.84 -4.72
CA VAL A 44 -0.01 1.03 -3.73
C VAL A 44 -1.43 0.75 -4.23
N GLU A 45 -1.88 -0.50 -4.20
CA GLU A 45 -3.24 -0.90 -4.56
C GLU A 45 -3.89 -1.80 -3.50
N CYS A 46 -5.17 -1.56 -3.21
CA CYS A 46 -5.97 -2.36 -2.29
C CYS A 46 -6.39 -3.70 -2.92
N LYS A 47 -6.01 -4.82 -2.30
CA LYS A 47 -6.33 -6.19 -2.76
C LYS A 47 -7.82 -6.47 -2.94
N LYS A 48 -8.65 -5.83 -2.11
CA LYS A 48 -10.09 -6.10 -2.07
C LYS A 48 -10.89 -5.39 -3.16
N CYS A 49 -10.49 -4.19 -3.58
CA CYS A 49 -11.30 -3.35 -4.48
C CYS A 49 -10.54 -2.71 -5.64
N GLY A 50 -9.24 -2.97 -5.75
CA GLY A 50 -8.37 -2.42 -6.79
C GLY A 50 -8.22 -0.89 -6.76
N ASN A 51 -8.46 -0.26 -5.61
CA ASN A 51 -8.21 1.18 -5.45
C ASN A 51 -6.71 1.40 -5.31
N TYR A 52 -6.10 2.25 -6.15
CA TYR A 52 -4.66 2.43 -6.20
C TYR A 52 -4.22 3.90 -6.28
N ALA A 53 -3.03 4.18 -5.78
CA ALA A 53 -2.33 5.46 -5.90
C ALA A 53 -0.84 5.31 -5.55
N ASN A 54 -0.04 6.34 -5.79
CA ASN A 54 1.40 6.31 -5.52
C ASN A 54 1.78 6.22 -4.04
N HIS A 55 0.82 6.47 -3.13
CA HIS A 55 1.07 6.38 -1.70
C HIS A 55 -0.17 5.87 -0.95
N VAL A 56 0.03 5.00 0.04
CA VAL A 56 -1.04 4.33 0.78
C VAL A 56 -2.01 5.32 1.45
N SER A 57 -1.50 6.45 1.96
CA SER A 57 -2.33 7.49 2.59
C SER A 57 -3.34 8.16 1.64
N GLN A 58 -3.12 8.07 0.33
CA GLN A 58 -4.05 8.59 -0.67
C GLN A 58 -5.29 7.68 -0.80
N ILE A 59 -5.17 6.38 -0.51
CA ILE A 59 -6.24 5.39 -0.69
C ILE A 59 -6.76 4.75 0.60
N ALA A 60 -6.04 4.95 1.70
CA ALA A 60 -6.33 4.37 3.00
C ALA A 60 -6.10 5.39 4.12
N ASP A 61 -6.72 5.16 5.28
CA ASP A 61 -6.46 5.87 6.52
C ASP A 61 -5.77 4.94 7.51
N TRP A 62 -4.88 5.50 8.34
CA TRP A 62 -4.26 4.75 9.42
C TRP A 62 -5.20 4.75 10.62
N GLU A 63 -5.65 3.56 11.03
CA GLU A 63 -6.43 3.35 12.25
C GLU A 63 -5.52 2.75 13.32
N GLU A 64 -5.45 3.38 14.49
CA GLU A 64 -4.81 2.76 15.65
C GLU A 64 -5.69 1.61 16.14
N GLU A 65 -5.08 0.45 16.38
CA GLU A 65 -5.77 -0.70 17.01
C GLU A 65 -6.18 -0.40 18.46
#